data_AF-A0A401Y5C5-F1
#
_entry.id   AF-A0A401Y5C5-F1
#
_cell.length_a   1.000
_cell.length_b   1.000
_cell.length_c   1.000
_cell.angle_alpha   90.00
_cell.angle_beta   90.00
_cell.angle_gamma   90.00
#
_symmetry.space_group_name_H-M   'P 1'
#
loop_
_entity.id
_entity.type
_entity.pdbx_description
1 polymer ?
#
loop_
_entity_poly.entity_id
_entity_poly.type
_entity_poly.pdbx_seq_one_letter_code
_entity_poly.pdbx_strand_id
1 'polypeptide(L)'
;MSASPLLRFGPLDLVRVQVGYRTRPGSAADLQFLLDLPVPEADGHGGRLLDEQGLLAGLEPVLFLDAATPRHYSLHEHRWHTSWGASPGVLEIGVLVTTGTGAAAIEQVATDVVIRAFHGLLAATGTPDSAPIPRDAAILRARRGAATAFGLDADSLSLSAEQHDHGRNAWSVALRTLPGAEVDVVVGLVDGYSGSLRLRHVGHLEVHDSVGAE
;
A
#
# COMPACT_ATOMS: atom_id res chain seq x y z
N MET A 1 -7.30 21.60 41.38
CA MET A 1 -6.41 21.59 40.20
C MET A 1 -6.78 20.37 39.38
N SER A 2 -7.46 20.57 38.24
CA SER A 2 -7.81 19.46 37.35
C SER A 2 -6.54 19.02 36.63
N ALA A 3 -6.09 17.80 36.84
CA ALA A 3 -5.00 17.23 36.06
C ALA A 3 -5.43 17.22 34.59
N SER A 4 -4.72 17.94 33.73
CA SER A 4 -4.92 17.81 32.28
C SER A 4 -4.75 16.34 31.92
N PRO A 5 -5.72 15.68 31.27
CA PRO A 5 -5.54 14.31 30.85
C PRO A 5 -4.33 14.27 29.91
N LEU A 6 -3.28 13.55 30.29
CA LEU A 6 -2.14 13.27 29.42
C LEU A 6 -2.69 12.66 28.14
N LEU A 7 -2.27 13.18 26.98
CA LEU A 7 -2.53 12.57 25.68
C LEU A 7 -2.05 11.12 25.75
N ARG A 8 -3.00 10.18 25.78
CA ARG A 8 -2.73 8.76 25.69
C ARG A 8 -3.19 8.31 24.32
N PHE A 9 -2.28 7.68 23.59
CA PHE A 9 -2.64 6.96 22.38
C PHE A 9 -3.60 5.83 22.76
N GLY A 10 -4.69 5.71 21.99
CA GLY A 10 -5.64 4.60 22.12
C GLY A 10 -4.99 3.25 21.80
N PRO A 11 -5.69 2.13 22.07
CA PRO A 11 -5.23 0.81 21.64
C PRO A 11 -5.04 0.80 20.12
N LEU A 12 -4.00 0.10 19.67
CA LEU A 12 -3.66 -0.04 18.27
C LEU A 12 -4.34 -1.28 17.71
N ASP A 13 -5.20 -1.10 16.71
CA ASP A 13 -5.96 -2.21 16.12
C ASP A 13 -5.42 -2.59 14.73
N LEU A 14 -4.69 -1.66 14.10
CA LEU A 14 -4.19 -1.82 12.74
C LEU A 14 -2.80 -1.20 12.56
N VAL A 15 -1.92 -1.95 11.90
CA VAL A 15 -0.68 -1.43 11.33
C VAL A 15 -0.81 -1.40 9.82
N ARG A 16 -0.69 -0.22 9.22
CA ARG A 16 -0.61 -0.06 7.77
C ARG A 16 0.85 0.06 7.35
N VAL A 17 1.27 -0.83 6.47
CA VAL A 17 2.58 -0.77 5.82
C VAL A 17 2.40 -0.26 4.40
N GLN A 18 3.20 0.73 4.02
CA GLN A 18 3.26 1.27 2.67
C GLN A 18 4.65 1.07 2.07
N VAL A 19 4.73 0.57 0.84
CA VAL A 19 5.97 0.49 0.06
C VAL A 19 5.74 1.15 -1.29
N GLY A 20 6.48 2.21 -1.60
CA GLY A 20 6.33 2.95 -2.83
C GLY A 20 7.62 3.09 -3.60
N TYR A 21 7.52 3.07 -4.93
CA TYR A 21 8.62 3.29 -5.85
C TYR A 21 8.35 4.52 -6.71
N ARG A 22 9.35 5.40 -6.81
CA ARG A 22 9.26 6.65 -7.57
C ARG A 22 10.51 6.91 -8.40
N THR A 23 10.33 7.64 -9.48
CA THR A 23 11.44 8.07 -10.35
C THR A 23 12.28 9.19 -9.76
N ARG A 24 11.68 10.17 -9.04
CA ARG A 24 12.40 11.35 -8.54
C ARG A 24 12.15 11.63 -7.06
N PRO A 25 13.13 12.16 -6.31
CA PRO A 25 12.88 12.62 -4.95
C PRO A 25 11.77 13.68 -4.90
N GLY A 26 10.89 13.61 -3.91
CA GLY A 26 9.76 14.55 -3.75
C GLY A 26 8.59 14.36 -4.72
N SER A 27 8.72 13.51 -5.74
CA SER A 27 7.58 13.11 -6.58
C SER A 27 6.68 12.08 -5.89
N ALA A 28 5.44 11.98 -6.36
CA ALA A 28 4.54 10.89 -6.00
C ALA A 28 5.13 9.55 -6.47
N ALA A 29 4.80 8.47 -5.76
CA ALA A 29 5.16 7.14 -6.22
C ALA A 29 4.34 6.76 -7.45
N ASP A 30 4.99 6.12 -8.41
CA ASP A 30 4.36 5.62 -9.63
C ASP A 30 3.72 4.24 -9.38
N LEU A 31 4.30 3.49 -8.43
CA LEU A 31 3.89 2.17 -7.98
C LEU A 31 3.88 2.16 -6.44
N GLN A 32 2.78 1.74 -5.84
CA GLN A 32 2.55 1.70 -4.40
C GLN A 32 2.01 0.34 -3.99
N PHE A 33 2.41 -0.14 -2.84
CA PHE A 33 1.92 -1.36 -2.22
C PHE A 33 1.47 -1.06 -0.81
N LEU A 34 0.31 -1.60 -0.42
CA LEU A 34 -0.26 -1.39 0.91
C LEU A 34 -0.53 -2.74 1.56
N LEU A 35 -0.24 -2.86 2.85
CA LEU A 35 -0.60 -4.00 3.67
C LEU A 35 -1.18 -3.53 5.00
N ASP A 36 -2.44 -3.90 5.25
CA ASP A 36 -3.08 -3.70 6.55
C ASP A 36 -2.87 -4.96 7.39
N LEU A 37 -2.06 -4.86 8.45
CA LEU A 37 -1.80 -5.92 9.43
C LEU A 37 -2.75 -5.74 10.62
N PRO A 38 -3.63 -6.70 10.92
CA PRO A 38 -4.43 -6.65 12.13
C PRO A 38 -3.50 -6.80 13.34
N VAL A 39 -3.73 -6.02 14.39
CA VAL A 39 -3.03 -6.22 15.67
C VAL A 39 -3.88 -7.15 16.53
N PRO A 40 -3.36 -8.31 16.97
CA PRO A 40 -4.12 -9.19 17.85
C PRO A 40 -4.49 -8.46 19.13
N GLU A 41 -5.74 -8.59 19.58
CA GLU A 41 -6.16 -8.09 20.89
C GLU A 41 -5.25 -8.70 21.97
N ALA A 42 -4.78 -7.85 22.88
CA ALA A 42 -3.98 -8.31 23.98
C ALA A 42 -4.88 -9.04 24.99
N ASP A 43 -4.67 -10.34 25.18
CA ASP A 43 -5.36 -11.17 26.16
C ASP A 43 -5.06 -10.72 27.61
N GLY A 44 -5.61 -9.58 28.04
CA GLY A 44 -5.70 -9.10 29.43
C GLY A 44 -4.39 -8.93 30.23
N HIS A 45 -3.24 -9.37 29.73
CA HIS A 45 -1.97 -9.47 30.45
C HIS A 45 -0.85 -8.89 29.60
N GLY A 46 -0.79 -7.56 29.52
CA GLY A 46 0.30 -6.84 28.86
C GLY A 46 0.24 -6.96 27.35
N GLY A 47 -0.21 -5.88 26.70
CA GLY A 47 -0.20 -5.74 25.24
C GLY A 47 1.07 -6.30 24.64
N ARG A 48 0.94 -7.25 23.71
CA ARG A 48 2.06 -7.60 22.84
C ARG A 48 2.46 -6.31 22.16
N LEU A 49 3.53 -5.69 22.63
CA LEU A 49 4.08 -4.49 22.02
C LEU A 49 4.35 -4.85 20.57
N LEU A 50 3.83 -4.04 19.65
CA LEU A 50 4.14 -4.18 18.25
C LEU A 50 5.66 -4.21 18.07
N ASP A 51 6.18 -5.28 17.50
CA ASP A 51 7.61 -5.39 17.19
C ASP A 51 7.91 -4.59 15.90
N GLU A 52 8.00 -3.27 16.05
CA GLU A 52 8.31 -2.36 14.94
C GLU A 52 9.67 -2.66 14.30
N GLN A 53 10.66 -3.09 15.09
CA GLN A 53 11.98 -3.43 14.58
C GLN A 53 11.90 -4.67 13.69
N GLY A 54 11.15 -5.69 14.11
CA GLY A 54 10.84 -6.86 13.29
C GLY A 54 10.12 -6.50 12.00
N LEU A 55 9.17 -5.55 12.03
CA LEU A 55 8.50 -5.06 10.82
C LEU A 55 9.46 -4.38 9.84
N LEU A 56 10.31 -3.48 10.33
CA LEU A 56 11.30 -2.78 9.50
C LEU A 56 12.34 -3.74 8.91
N ALA A 57 12.82 -4.70 9.71
CA ALA A 57 13.72 -5.74 9.22
C ALA A 57 13.06 -6.62 8.13
N GLY A 58 11.77 -6.93 8.29
CA GLY A 58 10.99 -7.65 7.27
C GLY A 58 10.82 -6.87 5.96
N LEU A 59 10.93 -5.54 5.99
CA LEU A 59 10.86 -4.66 4.83
C LEU A 59 12.21 -4.40 4.17
N GLU A 60 13.34 -4.63 4.84
CA GLU A 60 14.68 -4.44 4.28
C GLU A 60 14.85 -5.03 2.85
N PRO A 61 14.33 -6.23 2.52
CA PRO A 61 14.43 -6.77 1.16
C PRO A 61 13.81 -5.90 0.06
N VAL A 62 12.79 -5.09 0.37
CA VAL A 62 12.10 -4.24 -0.63
C VAL A 62 12.96 -3.09 -1.14
N LEU A 63 14.05 -2.78 -0.43
CA LEU A 63 15.04 -1.79 -0.81
C LEU A 63 15.94 -2.28 -1.96
N PHE A 64 16.04 -3.59 -2.15
CA PHE A 64 16.95 -4.22 -3.08
C PHE A 64 16.17 -4.86 -4.24
N LEU A 65 15.96 -4.10 -5.32
CA LEU A 65 15.38 -4.61 -6.56
C LEU A 65 16.42 -5.28 -7.48
N ASP A 66 17.50 -5.81 -6.89
CA ASP A 66 18.66 -6.40 -7.58
C ASP A 66 19.21 -5.48 -8.70
N ALA A 67 19.72 -6.03 -9.80
CA ALA A 67 20.33 -5.36 -10.95
C ALA A 67 19.50 -4.22 -11.60
N ALA A 68 18.21 -4.07 -11.24
CA ALA A 68 17.35 -2.98 -11.67
C ALA A 68 17.44 -1.71 -10.79
N THR A 69 18.15 -1.79 -9.65
CA THR A 69 18.33 -0.67 -8.71
C THR A 69 19.57 0.14 -9.11
N PRO A 70 19.46 1.42 -9.50
CA PRO A 70 20.64 2.22 -9.76
C PRO A 70 21.53 2.35 -8.52
N ARG A 71 22.83 2.54 -8.75
CA ARG A 71 23.85 2.70 -7.68
C ARG A 71 23.56 3.87 -6.73
N HIS A 72 22.66 4.77 -7.11
CA HIS A 72 22.19 5.88 -6.30
C HIS A 72 20.68 5.74 -6.13
N TYR A 73 20.25 5.43 -4.91
CA TYR A 73 18.85 5.48 -4.51
C TYR A 73 18.71 6.44 -3.31
N SER A 74 17.53 7.01 -3.14
CA SER A 74 17.18 7.70 -1.90
C SER A 74 15.99 7.00 -1.26
N LEU A 75 16.14 6.69 0.02
CA LEU A 75 15.11 6.09 0.84
C LEU A 75 14.45 7.16 1.69
N HIS A 76 13.12 7.19 1.70
CA HIS A 76 12.35 7.99 2.63
C HIS A 76 11.48 7.06 3.46
N GLU A 77 11.69 7.09 4.77
CA GLU A 77 10.90 6.36 5.75
C GLU A 77 10.03 7.33 6.53
N HIS A 78 8.77 6.98 6.74
CA HIS A 78 7.88 7.75 7.58
C HIS A 78 7.09 6.87 8.54
N ARG A 79 6.75 7.47 9.68
CA ARG A 79 5.93 6.86 10.71
C ARG A 79 4.85 7.83 11.11
N TRP A 80 3.61 7.37 11.13
CA TRP A 80 2.46 8.19 11.53
C TRP A 80 1.54 7.41 12.47
N HIS A 81 1.17 7.99 13.60
CA HIS A 81 0.23 7.38 14.54
C HIS A 81 -1.03 8.24 14.65
N THR A 82 -2.18 7.66 14.32
CA THR A 82 -3.48 8.33 14.43
C THR A 82 -4.31 7.66 15.52
N SER A 83 -4.79 8.43 16.48
CA SER A 83 -5.79 7.98 17.46
C SER A 83 -6.75 9.12 17.77
N TRP A 84 -8.04 8.81 17.91
CA TRP A 84 -9.06 9.81 18.26
C TRP A 84 -9.90 9.35 19.44
N GLY A 85 -9.55 9.82 20.64
CA GLY A 85 -10.26 9.44 21.86
C GLY A 85 -10.25 7.92 22.10
N ALA A 86 -11.43 7.32 22.23
CA ALA A 86 -11.59 5.87 22.41
C ALA A 86 -11.59 5.07 21.10
N SER A 87 -11.45 5.73 19.94
CA SER A 87 -11.42 5.03 18.65
C SER A 87 -10.14 4.21 18.47
N PRO A 88 -10.23 3.07 17.77
CA PRO A 88 -9.09 2.29 17.29
C PRO A 88 -7.96 3.16 16.74
N GLY A 89 -6.76 2.97 17.28
CA GLY A 89 -5.54 3.60 16.78
C GLY A 89 -5.06 2.90 15.50
N VAL A 90 -4.43 3.68 14.63
CA VAL A 90 -3.73 3.18 13.44
C VAL A 90 -2.29 3.68 13.43
N LEU A 91 -1.36 2.76 13.24
CA LEU A 91 0.05 3.04 13.01
C LEU A 91 0.33 2.83 11.54
N GLU A 92 0.85 3.85 10.87
CA GLU A 92 1.34 3.75 9.52
C GLU A 92 2.87 3.76 9.52
N ILE A 93 3.46 2.82 8.78
CA ILE A 93 4.89 2.74 8.49
C ILE A 93 5.02 2.74 6.97
N GLY A 94 5.69 3.75 6.42
CA GLY A 94 5.87 3.89 4.98
C GLY A 94 7.32 3.92 4.58
N VAL A 95 7.63 3.24 3.48
CA VAL A 95 8.95 3.16 2.86
C VAL A 95 8.82 3.60 1.39
N LEU A 96 9.51 4.66 1.01
CA LEU A 96 9.49 5.23 -0.34
C LEU A 96 10.89 5.16 -0.96
N VAL A 97 11.06 4.31 -1.96
CA VAL A 97 12.31 4.08 -2.67
C VAL A 97 12.34 4.90 -3.94
N THR A 98 13.34 5.77 -4.06
CA THR A 98 13.60 6.50 -5.31
C THR A 98 14.60 5.73 -6.14
N THR A 99 14.13 5.13 -7.22
CA THR A 99 14.95 4.26 -8.06
C THR A 99 15.51 4.99 -9.27
N GLY A 100 15.00 6.17 -9.66
CA GLY A 100 15.39 6.78 -10.94
C GLY A 100 14.82 6.07 -12.17
N THR A 101 14.13 4.94 -11.97
CA THR A 101 13.60 4.06 -13.02
C THR A 101 12.07 4.10 -12.98
N GLY A 102 11.43 4.18 -14.15
CA GLY A 102 9.97 4.19 -14.24
C GLY A 102 9.33 2.91 -13.70
N ALA A 103 8.13 3.01 -13.12
CA ALA A 103 7.41 1.88 -12.52
C ALA A 103 7.33 0.65 -13.45
N ALA A 104 7.01 0.86 -14.73
CA ALA A 104 6.86 -0.25 -15.69
C ALA A 104 8.11 -1.13 -15.82
N ALA A 105 9.32 -0.57 -15.65
CA ALA A 105 10.56 -1.31 -15.77
C ALA A 105 10.91 -2.11 -14.51
N ILE A 106 10.34 -1.78 -13.36
CA ILE A 106 10.59 -2.47 -12.08
C ILE A 106 9.39 -3.23 -11.55
N GLU A 107 8.21 -3.07 -12.16
CA GLU A 107 6.92 -3.51 -11.60
C GLU A 107 6.90 -4.98 -11.22
N GLN A 108 7.37 -5.87 -12.09
CA GLN A 108 7.36 -7.30 -11.83
C GLN A 108 8.29 -7.66 -10.66
N VAL A 109 9.55 -7.21 -10.72
CA VAL A 109 10.55 -7.49 -9.67
C VAL A 109 10.11 -6.90 -8.33
N ALA A 110 9.62 -5.66 -8.33
CA ALA A 110 9.08 -5.01 -7.14
C ALA A 110 7.88 -5.78 -6.58
N THR A 111 6.93 -6.19 -7.43
CA THR A 111 5.77 -6.98 -7.01
C THR A 111 6.20 -8.28 -6.33
N ASP A 112 7.14 -9.02 -6.92
CA ASP A 112 7.60 -10.29 -6.36
C ASP A 112 8.33 -10.12 -5.02
N VAL A 113 9.18 -9.09 -4.90
CA VAL A 113 9.90 -8.78 -3.66
C VAL A 113 8.94 -8.32 -2.56
N VAL A 114 8.01 -7.42 -2.89
CA VAL A 114 7.03 -6.91 -1.92
C VAL A 114 6.06 -8.02 -1.47
N ILE A 115 5.60 -8.89 -2.37
CA ILE A 115 4.76 -10.04 -2.00
C ILE A 115 5.49 -10.93 -0.98
N ARG A 116 6.77 -11.24 -1.21
CA ARG A 116 7.56 -12.04 -0.25
C ARG A 116 7.71 -11.34 1.10
N ALA A 117 8.00 -10.04 1.10
CA ALA A 117 8.10 -9.26 2.34
C ALA A 117 6.76 -9.26 3.09
N PHE A 118 5.66 -8.93 2.41
CA PHE A 118 4.32 -8.89 3.00
C PHE A 118 3.87 -10.26 3.53
N HIS A 119 4.17 -11.34 2.81
CA HIS A 119 3.92 -12.69 3.30
C HIS A 119 4.69 -12.97 4.60
N GLY A 120 5.97 -12.56 4.69
CA GLY A 120 6.75 -12.65 5.92
C GLY A 120 6.15 -11.86 7.08
N LEU A 121 5.67 -10.64 6.82
CA LEU A 121 5.03 -9.79 7.84
C LEU A 121 3.70 -10.38 8.34
N LEU A 122 2.88 -10.92 7.43
CA LEU A 122 1.63 -11.61 7.79
C LEU A 122 1.90 -12.86 8.63
N ALA A 123 2.91 -13.66 8.26
CA ALA A 123 3.28 -14.84 9.03
C ALA A 123 3.76 -14.49 10.46
N ALA A 124 4.43 -13.35 10.65
CA ALA A 124 4.91 -12.89 11.96
C ALA A 124 3.80 -12.33 12.87
N THR A 125 2.75 -11.76 12.28
CA THR A 125 1.63 -11.12 12.98
C THR A 125 0.42 -12.05 13.18
N GLY A 126 0.36 -13.13 12.39
CA GLY A 126 -0.75 -14.08 12.34
C GLY A 126 -1.48 -13.94 11.02
N THR A 127 -1.58 -15.03 10.26
CA THR A 127 -2.25 -15.02 8.96
C THR A 127 -3.76 -14.87 9.17
N PRO A 128 -4.38 -13.77 8.72
CA PRO A 128 -5.84 -13.63 8.78
C PRO A 128 -6.51 -14.67 7.87
N ASP A 129 -7.71 -15.10 8.25
CA ASP A 129 -8.47 -16.06 7.45
C ASP A 129 -8.71 -15.54 6.02
N SER A 130 -8.38 -16.37 5.03
CA SER A 130 -8.63 -16.07 3.61
C SER A 130 -10.12 -16.27 3.32
N ALA A 131 -10.91 -15.23 3.60
CA ALA A 131 -12.29 -15.16 3.19
C ALA A 131 -12.38 -14.67 1.73
N PRO A 132 -13.34 -15.17 0.92
CA PRO A 132 -13.60 -14.63 -0.40
C PRO A 132 -13.84 -13.13 -0.35
N ILE A 133 -13.19 -12.35 -1.24
CA ILE A 133 -13.36 -10.89 -1.27
C ILE A 133 -14.61 -10.54 -2.08
N PRO A 134 -15.67 -9.97 -1.47
CA PRO A 134 -16.84 -9.52 -2.22
C PRO A 134 -16.48 -8.37 -3.15
N ARG A 135 -17.10 -8.33 -4.34
CA ARG A 135 -16.90 -7.29 -5.35
C ARG A 135 -16.93 -5.87 -4.77
N ASP A 136 -18.00 -5.52 -4.07
CA ASP A 136 -18.19 -4.15 -3.56
C ASP A 136 -17.16 -3.81 -2.47
N ALA A 137 -16.74 -4.79 -1.68
CA ALA A 137 -15.65 -4.63 -0.72
C ALA A 137 -14.31 -4.39 -1.42
N ALA A 138 -14.03 -5.09 -2.52
CA ALA A 138 -12.83 -4.87 -3.33
C ALA A 138 -12.81 -3.47 -3.96
N ILE A 139 -13.92 -2.99 -4.51
CA ILE A 139 -14.02 -1.64 -5.09
C ILE A 139 -13.82 -0.57 -4.01
N LEU A 140 -14.52 -0.69 -2.87
CA LEU A 140 -14.37 0.23 -1.75
C LEU A 140 -12.93 0.25 -1.23
N ARG A 141 -12.32 -0.93 -1.14
CA ARG A 141 -10.93 -1.08 -0.72
C ARG A 141 -9.96 -0.46 -1.72
N ALA A 142 -10.20 -0.62 -3.02
CA ALA A 142 -9.40 -0.02 -4.07
C ALA A 142 -9.44 1.51 -4.01
N ARG A 143 -10.64 2.11 -3.85
CA ARG A 143 -10.79 3.57 -3.72
C ARG A 143 -10.05 4.13 -2.51
N ARG A 144 -10.21 3.50 -1.35
CA ARG A 144 -9.52 3.90 -0.11
C ARG A 144 -8.00 3.74 -0.22
N GLY A 145 -7.55 2.66 -0.88
CA GLY A 145 -6.14 2.44 -1.18
C GLY A 145 -5.57 3.54 -2.07
N ALA A 146 -6.27 3.91 -3.14
CA ALA A 146 -5.84 4.97 -4.06
C ALA A 146 -5.80 6.34 -3.37
N ALA A 147 -6.80 6.64 -2.55
CA ALA A 147 -6.81 7.85 -1.71
C ALA A 147 -5.61 7.89 -0.75
N THR A 148 -5.29 6.77 -0.11
CA THR A 148 -4.15 6.64 0.81
C THR A 148 -2.81 6.79 0.06
N ALA A 149 -2.65 6.09 -1.07
CA ALA A 149 -1.39 5.99 -1.80
C ALA A 149 -1.01 7.27 -2.56
N PHE A 150 -2.01 7.99 -3.06
CA PHE A 150 -1.84 9.12 -3.99
C PHE A 150 -2.48 10.43 -3.51
N GLY A 151 -3.02 10.48 -2.28
CA GLY A 151 -3.65 11.68 -1.73
C GLY A 151 -4.92 12.12 -2.46
N LEU A 152 -5.62 11.17 -3.08
CA LEU A 152 -6.85 11.42 -3.84
C LEU A 152 -8.07 11.43 -2.90
N ASP A 153 -9.16 12.07 -3.33
CA ASP A 153 -10.45 11.91 -2.67
C ASP A 153 -11.11 10.60 -3.11
N ALA A 154 -11.31 9.67 -2.19
CA ALA A 154 -11.87 8.34 -2.46
C ALA A 154 -13.26 8.40 -3.11
N ASP A 155 -14.08 9.39 -2.75
CA ASP A 155 -15.46 9.54 -3.24
C ASP A 155 -15.51 10.17 -4.64
N SER A 156 -14.42 10.83 -5.05
CA SER A 156 -14.25 11.37 -6.40
C SER A 156 -13.84 10.32 -7.45
N LEU A 157 -13.50 9.10 -7.02
CA LEU A 157 -13.00 8.04 -7.90
C LEU A 157 -14.13 7.23 -8.53
N SER A 158 -14.17 7.20 -9.87
CA SER A 158 -15.11 6.38 -10.63
C SER A 158 -14.49 5.03 -11.01
N LEU A 159 -15.32 3.99 -11.08
CA LEU A 159 -14.89 2.67 -11.56
C LEU A 159 -14.90 2.67 -13.08
N SER A 160 -13.78 2.34 -13.73
CA SER A 160 -13.69 2.21 -15.20
C SER A 160 -13.71 0.75 -15.67
N ALA A 161 -13.03 -0.15 -14.94
CA ALA A 161 -13.01 -1.58 -15.23
C ALA A 161 -12.78 -2.41 -13.96
N GLU A 162 -13.18 -3.68 -14.01
CA GLU A 162 -12.89 -4.64 -12.95
C GLU A 162 -12.76 -6.06 -13.51
N GLN A 163 -11.99 -6.89 -12.84
CA GLN A 163 -11.83 -8.31 -13.14
C GLN A 163 -11.56 -9.08 -11.86
N HIS A 164 -12.24 -10.22 -11.69
CA HIS A 164 -12.00 -11.13 -10.57
C HIS A 164 -11.16 -12.33 -11.02
N ASP A 165 -10.04 -12.55 -10.35
CA ASP A 165 -9.25 -13.78 -10.44
C ASP A 165 -9.67 -14.73 -9.31
N HIS A 166 -10.58 -15.64 -9.64
CA HIS A 166 -11.09 -16.65 -8.70
C HIS A 166 -9.98 -17.59 -8.19
N GLY A 167 -8.94 -17.85 -8.98
CA GLY A 167 -7.86 -18.76 -8.60
C GLY A 167 -6.95 -18.16 -7.53
N ARG A 168 -6.84 -16.83 -7.52
CA ARG A 168 -6.04 -16.07 -6.55
C ARG A 168 -6.86 -15.37 -5.46
N ASN A 169 -8.19 -15.47 -5.52
CA ASN A 169 -9.11 -14.67 -4.69
C ASN A 169 -8.74 -13.17 -4.71
N ALA A 170 -8.48 -12.64 -5.90
CA ALA A 170 -7.96 -11.29 -6.09
C ALA A 170 -8.80 -10.51 -7.10
N TRP A 171 -8.91 -9.20 -6.90
CA TRP A 171 -9.62 -8.29 -7.80
C TRP A 171 -8.67 -7.28 -8.42
N SER A 172 -8.71 -7.15 -9.74
CA SER A 172 -8.13 -6.03 -10.47
C SER A 172 -9.22 -4.99 -10.70
N VAL A 173 -8.96 -3.74 -10.33
CA VAL A 173 -9.91 -2.62 -10.38
C VAL A 173 -9.20 -1.43 -11.00
N ALA A 174 -9.72 -0.91 -12.10
CA ALA A 174 -9.27 0.34 -12.69
C ALA A 174 -10.18 1.49 -12.20
N LEU A 175 -9.55 2.52 -11.64
CA LEU A 175 -10.22 3.70 -11.10
C LEU A 175 -9.83 4.92 -11.91
N ARG A 176 -10.81 5.77 -12.22
CA ARG A 176 -10.60 7.03 -12.94
C ARG A 176 -10.89 8.21 -12.04
N THR A 177 -9.92 9.13 -12.01
CA THR A 177 -10.00 10.43 -11.34
C THR A 177 -10.79 11.44 -12.19
N LEU A 178 -11.30 12.51 -11.58
CA LEU A 178 -11.99 13.59 -12.30
C LEU A 178 -11.15 14.23 -13.43
N PRO A 179 -9.83 14.43 -13.28
CA PRO A 179 -8.95 14.87 -14.37
C PRO A 179 -8.75 13.84 -15.50
N GLY A 180 -9.31 12.64 -15.38
CA GLY A 180 -9.20 11.57 -16.38
C GLY A 180 -8.00 10.63 -16.18
N ALA A 181 -7.13 10.89 -15.20
CA ALA A 181 -6.03 9.97 -14.88
C ALA A 181 -6.58 8.64 -14.33
N GLU A 182 -5.94 7.54 -14.72
CA GLU A 182 -6.34 6.19 -14.34
C GLU A 182 -5.36 5.57 -13.35
N VAL A 183 -5.90 4.80 -12.41
CA VAL A 183 -5.18 4.08 -11.37
C VAL A 183 -5.59 2.62 -11.43
N ASP A 184 -4.62 1.74 -11.69
CA ASP A 184 -4.80 0.30 -11.61
C ASP A 184 -4.58 -0.14 -10.17
N VAL A 185 -5.54 -0.90 -9.63
CA VAL A 185 -5.48 -1.44 -8.28
C VAL A 185 -5.68 -2.95 -8.32
N VAL A 186 -4.80 -3.69 -7.66
CA VAL A 186 -5.00 -5.10 -7.33
C VAL A 186 -5.29 -5.20 -5.85
N VAL A 187 -6.41 -5.82 -5.47
CA VAL A 187 -6.81 -6.14 -4.10
C VAL A 187 -6.70 -7.64 -3.90
N GLY A 188 -6.18 -8.08 -2.75
CA GLY A 188 -5.90 -9.51 -2.53
C GLY A 188 -4.54 -9.93 -3.07
N LEU A 189 -3.56 -9.00 -3.09
CA LEU A 189 -2.24 -9.21 -3.67
C LEU A 189 -1.50 -10.42 -3.08
N VAL A 190 -1.60 -10.63 -1.77
CA VAL A 190 -0.93 -11.72 -1.03
C VAL A 190 -1.98 -12.76 -0.66
N ASP A 191 -1.98 -13.88 -1.38
CA ASP A 191 -2.82 -15.07 -1.11
C ASP A 191 -4.32 -14.76 -0.91
N GLY A 192 -4.84 -13.76 -1.63
CA GLY A 192 -6.23 -13.33 -1.53
C GLY A 192 -6.56 -12.53 -0.27
N TYR A 193 -5.56 -12.06 0.47
CA TYR A 193 -5.79 -11.25 1.66
C TYR A 193 -6.26 -9.83 1.30
N SER A 194 -7.50 -9.49 1.65
CA SER A 194 -8.13 -8.20 1.31
C SER A 194 -7.42 -6.97 1.87
N GLY A 195 -6.58 -7.12 2.90
CA GLY A 195 -5.76 -6.05 3.44
C GLY A 195 -4.53 -5.71 2.58
N SER A 196 -4.20 -6.53 1.59
CA SER A 196 -3.05 -6.36 0.70
C SER A 196 -3.44 -5.77 -0.66
N LEU A 197 -2.69 -4.75 -1.11
CA LEU A 197 -2.95 -4.03 -2.36
C LEU A 197 -1.68 -3.72 -3.13
N ARG A 198 -1.81 -3.63 -4.44
CA ARG A 198 -0.87 -2.97 -5.35
C ARG A 198 -1.61 -1.89 -6.13
N LEU A 199 -1.03 -0.70 -6.24
CA LEU A 199 -1.61 0.45 -6.92
C LEU A 199 -0.58 1.05 -7.88
N ARG A 200 -1.03 1.44 -9.07
CA ARG A 200 -0.16 2.01 -10.09
C ARG A 200 -0.88 3.13 -10.83
N HIS A 201 -0.19 4.24 -11.06
CA HIS A 201 -0.67 5.22 -12.02
C HIS A 201 -0.47 4.70 -13.45
N VAL A 202 -1.54 4.72 -14.25
CA VAL A 202 -1.43 4.48 -15.69
C VAL A 202 -1.04 5.80 -16.33
N GLY A 203 0.25 5.97 -16.62
CA GLY A 203 0.71 7.10 -17.42
C GLY A 203 -0.02 7.10 -18.76
N HIS A 204 -0.61 8.24 -19.13
CA HIS A 204 -1.14 8.40 -20.48
C HIS A 204 0.03 8.26 -21.46
N LEU A 205 0.01 7.24 -22.31
CA LEU A 205 0.76 7.28 -23.56
C LEU A 205 0.17 8.44 -24.35
N GLU A 206 0.84 9.60 -24.33
CA GLU A 206 0.64 10.60 -25.38
C GLU A 206 1.08 9.95 -26.68
N VAL A 207 0.11 9.48 -27.46
CA VAL A 207 0.34 9.09 -28.85
C VAL A 207 0.65 10.39 -29.59
N HIS A 208 1.94 10.68 -29.75
CA HIS A 208 2.37 11.67 -30.74
C HIS A 208 2.07 11.08 -32.12
N ASP A 209 0.90 11.42 -32.67
CA ASP A 209 0.66 11.32 -34.11
C ASP A 209 1.61 12.31 -34.80
N SER A 210 2.76 11.80 -35.23
CA SER A 210 3.60 12.47 -36.21
C SER A 210 2.84 12.45 -37.54
N VAL A 211 1.99 13.45 -37.76
CA VAL A 211 1.47 13.76 -39.09
C VAL A 211 2.67 14.20 -39.93
N GLY A 212 3.03 13.37 -40.91
CA GLY A 212 4.13 13.64 -41.84
C GLY A 212 3.95 14.98 -42.54
N ALA A 213 5.04 15.73 -42.65
CA ALA A 213 5.13 16.86 -43.57
C ALA A 213 5.38 16.32 -44.99
N GLU A 214 4.53 16.74 -45.94
CA GLU A 214 4.77 16.63 -47.39
C GLU A 214 5.97 17.47 -47.84
#